data_AF-A0A6F9CIL4-F1
#
_entry.id   AF-A0A6F9CIL4-F1
#
_cell.length_a   1.000
_cell.length_b   1.000
_cell.length_c   1.000
_cell.angle_alpha   90.00
_cell.angle_beta   90.00
_cell.angle_gamma   90.00
#
_symmetry.space_group_name_H-M   'P 1'
#
loop_
_entity.id
_entity.type
_entity.pdbx_description
1 polymer ?
#
loop_
_entity_poly.entity_id
_entity_poly.type
_entity_poly.pdbx_seq_one_letter_code
_entity_poly.pdbx_strand_id
1 'polypeptide(L)'
;MSVPLSGVELLRLCTVLQDCADQLSVLGNIMPDTYRGRPEANMVVSADIGQVLEQQKRAEQNLKAARQFEREAGGLSDATHELHRSQKELNRTLEENPLSPDYLAKVQRDRQFVAHVITDLLAELQERGTFHSLLLAVEEEKRRKANLLDIII
;
A
#
# COMPACT_ATOMS: atom_id res chain seq x y z
N MET A 1 32.82 25.12 5.29
CA MET A 1 33.96 24.20 5.12
C MET A 1 33.44 22.79 5.36
N SER A 2 33.06 22.07 4.32
CA SER A 2 32.69 20.66 4.42
C SER A 2 33.97 19.85 4.58
N VAL A 3 34.10 19.14 5.71
CA VAL A 3 35.21 18.20 5.91
C VAL A 3 34.98 17.02 4.96
N PRO A 4 35.97 16.65 4.11
CA PRO A 4 35.84 15.47 3.27
C PRO A 4 35.74 14.23 4.15
N LEU A 5 34.85 13.30 3.79
CA LEU A 5 34.75 12.01 4.46
C LEU A 5 36.09 11.28 4.34
N SER A 6 36.57 10.69 5.45
CA SER A 6 37.73 9.82 5.37
C SER A 6 37.39 8.56 4.56
N GLY A 7 38.39 7.95 3.92
CA GLY A 7 38.16 6.75 3.10
C GLY A 7 37.50 5.58 3.87
N VAL A 8 37.77 5.49 5.17
CA VAL A 8 37.15 4.48 6.05
C VAL A 8 35.66 4.80 6.30
N GLU A 9 35.31 6.07 6.50
CA GLU A 9 33.90 6.48 6.65
C GLU A 9 33.12 6.28 5.35
N LEU A 10 33.72 6.62 4.22
CA LEU A 10 33.13 6.42 2.91
C LEU A 10 32.84 4.93 2.65
N LEU A 11 33.78 4.05 2.97
CA LEU A 11 33.61 2.61 2.81
C LEU A 11 32.46 2.07 3.69
N ARG A 12 32.37 2.51 4.96
CA ARG A 12 31.28 2.12 5.86
C ARG A 12 29.93 2.58 5.33
N LEU A 13 29.84 3.83 4.88
CA LEU A 13 28.63 4.39 4.29
C LEU A 13 28.20 3.60 3.06
N CYS A 14 29.11 3.34 2.13
CA CYS A 14 28.82 2.55 0.93
C CYS A 14 28.33 1.14 1.29
N THR A 15 28.94 0.50 2.30
CA THR A 15 28.54 -0.85 2.74
C THR A 15 27.10 -0.86 3.27
N VAL A 16 26.74 0.12 4.10
CA VAL A 16 25.37 0.24 4.63
C VAL A 16 24.37 0.54 3.52
N LEU A 17 24.70 1.46 2.61
CA LEU A 17 23.82 1.82 1.50
C LEU A 17 23.61 0.67 0.51
N GLN A 18 24.64 -0.14 0.27
CA GLN A 18 24.53 -1.36 -0.52
C GLN A 18 23.54 -2.34 0.13
N ASP A 19 23.69 -2.60 1.44
CA ASP A 19 22.77 -3.49 2.17
C ASP A 19 21.33 -2.96 2.15
N CYS A 20 21.14 -1.64 2.31
CA CYS A 20 19.81 -1.02 2.17
C CYS A 20 19.22 -1.23 0.77
N ALA A 21 20.00 -1.04 -0.30
CA ALA A 21 19.53 -1.25 -1.67
C ALA A 21 19.13 -2.71 -1.90
N ASP A 22 19.94 -3.65 -1.41
CA ASP A 22 19.67 -5.09 -1.51
C ASP A 22 18.39 -5.46 -0.74
N GLN A 23 18.21 -4.97 0.49
CA GLN A 23 17.00 -5.19 1.28
C GLN A 23 15.75 -4.59 0.61
N LEU A 24 15.86 -3.40 0.01
CA LEU A 24 14.76 -2.79 -0.74
C LEU A 24 14.42 -3.60 -1.99
N SER A 25 15.40 -4.24 -2.64
CA SER A 25 15.18 -5.16 -3.75
C SER A 25 14.47 -6.44 -3.29
N VAL A 26 14.92 -7.04 -2.18
CA VAL A 26 14.26 -8.20 -1.57
C VAL A 26 12.81 -7.88 -1.21
N LEU A 27 12.57 -6.75 -0.55
CA LEU A 27 11.21 -6.28 -0.24
C LEU A 27 10.37 -6.09 -1.50
N GLY A 28 10.94 -5.58 -2.58
CA GLY A 28 10.25 -5.42 -3.85
C GLY A 28 9.82 -6.74 -4.50
N ASN A 29 10.59 -7.81 -4.28
CA ASN A 29 10.28 -9.15 -4.76
C ASN A 29 9.28 -9.91 -3.87
N ILE A 30 9.24 -9.61 -2.57
CA ILE A 30 8.31 -10.23 -1.61
C ILE A 30 6.96 -9.51 -1.62
N MET A 31 6.97 -8.18 -1.75
CA MET A 31 5.73 -7.42 -1.87
C MET A 31 5.00 -7.88 -3.13
N PRO A 32 3.70 -8.23 -3.01
CA PRO A 32 2.93 -8.58 -4.19
C PRO A 32 2.95 -7.37 -5.13
N ASP A 33 3.62 -7.52 -6.27
CA ASP A 33 3.47 -6.61 -7.40
C ASP A 33 1.97 -6.51 -7.62
N THR A 34 1.39 -5.36 -7.30
CA THR A 34 -0.04 -5.27 -7.01
C THR A 34 -0.87 -5.81 -8.19
N TYR A 35 -0.32 -5.82 -9.42
CA TYR A 35 -0.87 -6.55 -10.56
C TYR A 35 0.18 -7.01 -11.59
N ARG A 36 1.16 -7.86 -11.24
CA ARG A 36 1.94 -8.58 -12.29
C ARG A 36 1.12 -9.74 -12.87
N GLY A 37 0.05 -9.42 -13.60
CA GLY A 37 -0.51 -10.23 -14.68
C GLY A 37 -0.75 -11.74 -14.43
N ARG A 38 -1.22 -12.13 -13.23
CA ARG A 38 -1.63 -13.52 -12.94
C ARG A 38 -3.12 -13.57 -12.59
N PRO A 39 -4.02 -13.75 -13.57
CA PRO A 39 -5.45 -13.97 -13.30
C PRO A 39 -5.72 -15.22 -12.43
N GLU A 40 -4.80 -16.17 -12.40
CA GLU A 40 -4.96 -17.50 -11.78
C GLU A 40 -4.91 -17.48 -10.23
N ALA A 41 -4.04 -16.65 -9.62
CA ALA A 41 -3.92 -16.57 -8.15
C ALA A 41 -5.00 -15.66 -7.53
N ASN A 42 -5.45 -14.67 -8.31
CA ASN A 42 -6.64 -13.91 -7.99
C ASN A 42 -7.89 -14.80 -8.14
N MET A 43 -7.91 -15.77 -9.06
CA MET A 43 -9.04 -16.71 -9.16
C MET A 43 -9.24 -17.54 -7.89
N VAL A 44 -8.22 -18.00 -7.18
CA VAL A 44 -8.50 -18.85 -6.00
C VAL A 44 -9.03 -18.03 -4.82
N VAL A 45 -8.34 -16.94 -4.44
CA VAL A 45 -8.76 -16.13 -3.28
C VAL A 45 -9.92 -15.19 -3.61
N SER A 46 -9.98 -14.61 -4.82
CA SER A 46 -11.12 -13.81 -5.27
C SER A 46 -12.30 -14.66 -5.73
N ALA A 47 -12.14 -15.93 -6.14
CA ALA A 47 -13.31 -16.81 -6.31
C ALA A 47 -13.82 -17.27 -4.95
N ASP A 48 -12.97 -17.57 -3.96
CA ASP A 48 -13.47 -17.92 -2.62
C ASP A 48 -14.20 -16.72 -1.99
N ILE A 49 -13.60 -15.52 -2.03
CA ILE A 49 -14.24 -14.29 -1.54
C ILE A 49 -15.43 -13.88 -2.42
N GLY A 50 -15.33 -14.04 -3.74
CA GLY A 50 -16.39 -13.73 -4.69
C GLY A 50 -17.57 -14.68 -4.59
N GLN A 51 -17.33 -15.96 -4.31
CA GLN A 51 -18.35 -16.99 -4.08
C GLN A 51 -19.03 -16.75 -2.74
N VAL A 52 -18.28 -16.34 -1.71
CA VAL A 52 -18.84 -15.88 -0.43
C VAL A 52 -19.70 -14.61 -0.63
N LEU A 53 -19.23 -13.63 -1.40
CA LEU A 53 -19.99 -12.41 -1.74
C LEU A 53 -21.24 -12.72 -2.55
N GLU A 54 -21.18 -13.63 -3.51
CA GLU A 54 -22.32 -14.01 -4.36
C GLU A 54 -23.32 -14.88 -3.59
N GLN A 55 -22.85 -15.78 -2.71
CA GLN A 55 -23.71 -16.48 -1.75
C GLN A 55 -24.39 -15.48 -0.80
N GLN A 56 -23.66 -14.46 -0.33
CA GLN A 56 -24.19 -13.43 0.55
C GLN A 56 -25.19 -12.53 -0.18
N LYS A 57 -24.96 -12.18 -1.46
CA LYS A 57 -25.89 -11.45 -2.31
C LYS A 57 -27.16 -12.26 -2.64
N ARG A 58 -27.03 -13.56 -2.86
CA ARG A 58 -28.17 -14.48 -3.00
C ARG A 58 -28.95 -14.60 -1.70
N ALA A 59 -28.26 -14.67 -0.56
CA ALA A 59 -28.89 -14.63 0.76
C ALA A 59 -29.62 -13.29 1.01
N GLU A 60 -29.06 -12.16 0.57
CA GLU A 60 -29.72 -10.85 0.60
C GLU A 60 -30.95 -10.80 -0.30
N GLN A 61 -30.91 -11.38 -1.50
CA GLN A 61 -32.05 -11.47 -2.41
C GLN A 61 -33.15 -12.38 -1.84
N ASN A 62 -32.77 -13.52 -1.26
CA ASN A 62 -33.69 -14.43 -0.59
C ASN A 62 -34.32 -13.78 0.66
N LEU A 63 -33.56 -13.01 1.43
CA LEU A 63 -34.08 -12.20 2.53
C LEU A 63 -34.99 -11.08 2.03
N LYS A 64 -34.68 -10.42 0.90
CA LYS A 64 -35.57 -9.43 0.29
C LYS A 64 -36.87 -10.05 -0.24
N ALA A 65 -36.82 -11.27 -0.75
CA ALA A 65 -38.01 -12.04 -1.13
C ALA A 65 -38.82 -12.46 0.10
N ALA A 66 -38.16 -12.90 1.18
CA ALA A 66 -38.79 -13.19 2.48
C ALA A 66 -39.43 -11.94 3.10
N ARG A 67 -38.78 -10.76 3.01
CA ARG A 67 -39.33 -9.44 3.39
C ARG A 67 -40.62 -9.09 2.63
N GLN A 68 -40.79 -9.56 1.40
CA GLN A 68 -42.01 -9.34 0.63
C GLN A 68 -43.16 -10.20 1.13
N PHE A 69 -42.84 -11.36 1.71
CA PHE A 69 -43.79 -12.29 2.33
C PHE A 69 -44.11 -11.90 3.79
N GLU A 70 -43.16 -11.33 4.54
CA GLU A 70 -43.30 -11.01 5.98
C GLU A 70 -43.70 -9.56 6.29
N ARG A 71 -43.95 -8.69 5.30
CA ARG A 71 -44.64 -7.41 5.56
C ARG A 71 -46.04 -7.58 6.17
N GLU A 72 -46.57 -8.80 6.15
CA GLU A 72 -47.83 -9.17 6.82
C GLU A 72 -47.64 -9.67 8.27
N ALA A 73 -46.42 -9.97 8.72
CA ALA A 73 -46.15 -10.47 10.06
C ALA A 73 -45.05 -9.63 10.75
N GLY A 74 -45.47 -8.58 11.45
CA GLY A 74 -44.62 -7.54 12.01
C GLY A 74 -43.66 -8.00 13.12
N GLY A 75 -42.51 -8.56 12.74
CA GLY A 75 -41.45 -8.83 13.70
C GLY A 75 -40.14 -9.22 13.06
N LEU A 76 -39.30 -8.23 12.67
CA LEU A 76 -37.86 -8.47 12.46
C LEU A 76 -37.03 -7.16 12.46
N SER A 77 -37.32 -6.23 13.38
CA SER A 77 -36.67 -4.90 13.42
C SER A 77 -35.22 -4.97 13.94
N ASP A 78 -34.97 -5.74 15.00
CA ASP A 78 -33.69 -5.67 15.73
C ASP A 78 -32.55 -6.40 15.00
N ALA A 79 -32.82 -7.61 14.49
CA ALA A 79 -31.87 -8.39 13.68
C ALA A 79 -31.44 -7.65 12.40
N THR A 80 -32.33 -6.82 11.82
CA THR A 80 -31.97 -5.99 10.64
C THR A 80 -31.05 -4.83 10.99
N HIS A 81 -31.21 -4.23 12.17
CA HIS A 81 -30.32 -3.17 12.64
C HIS A 81 -28.93 -3.70 13.01
N GLU A 82 -28.87 -4.87 13.65
CA GLU A 82 -27.61 -5.55 13.98
C GLU A 82 -26.84 -5.96 12.71
N LEU A 83 -27.52 -6.49 11.69
CA LEU A 83 -26.89 -6.81 10.41
C LEU A 83 -26.35 -5.57 9.68
N HIS A 84 -27.10 -4.47 9.66
CA HIS A 84 -26.62 -3.22 9.07
C HIS A 84 -25.41 -2.65 9.81
N ARG A 85 -25.38 -2.79 11.15
CA ARG A 85 -24.25 -2.39 11.98
C ARG A 85 -23.01 -3.25 11.69
N SER A 86 -23.19 -4.56 11.64
CA SER A 86 -22.12 -5.53 11.33
C SER A 86 -21.56 -5.31 9.91
N GLN A 87 -22.41 -5.01 8.93
CA GLN A 87 -22.01 -4.70 7.56
C GLN A 87 -21.20 -3.39 7.47
N LYS A 88 -21.61 -2.35 8.22
CA LYS A 88 -20.86 -1.09 8.30
C LYS A 88 -19.50 -1.27 8.99
N GLU A 89 -19.45 -2.09 10.03
CA GLU A 89 -18.19 -2.43 10.71
C GLU A 89 -17.24 -3.21 9.80
N LEU A 90 -17.73 -4.21 9.06
CA LEU A 90 -16.94 -4.95 8.08
C LEU A 90 -16.39 -4.06 6.97
N ASN A 91 -17.22 -3.18 6.39
CA ASN A 91 -16.75 -2.23 5.37
C ASN A 91 -15.68 -1.29 5.92
N ARG A 92 -15.85 -0.78 7.15
CA ARG A 92 -14.82 0.02 7.80
C ARG A 92 -13.53 -0.77 8.01
N THR A 93 -13.62 -2.04 8.43
CA THR A 93 -12.45 -2.92 8.60
C THR A 93 -11.75 -3.23 7.28
N LEU A 94 -12.50 -3.29 6.17
CA LEU A 94 -11.94 -3.49 4.82
C LEU A 94 -11.31 -2.21 4.25
N GLU A 95 -11.90 -1.04 4.51
CA GLU A 95 -11.36 0.27 4.11
C GLU A 95 -10.14 0.69 4.93
N GLU A 96 -10.12 0.38 6.23
CA GLU A 96 -9.00 0.60 7.15
C GLU A 96 -7.95 -0.53 7.06
N ASN A 97 -8.14 -1.50 6.17
CA ASN A 97 -7.22 -2.62 6.05
C ASN A 97 -5.87 -2.13 5.50
N PRO A 98 -4.75 -2.32 6.23
CA PRO A 98 -3.42 -1.96 5.75
C PRO A 98 -2.98 -2.74 4.49
N LEU A 99 -3.73 -3.77 4.10
CA LEU A 99 -3.58 -4.54 2.87
C LEU A 99 -4.48 -4.04 1.73
N SER A 100 -5.12 -2.87 1.86
CA SER A 100 -5.86 -2.27 0.76
C SER A 100 -4.92 -2.06 -0.44
N PRO A 101 -5.36 -2.38 -1.68
CA PRO A 101 -4.52 -2.31 -2.88
C PRO A 101 -3.84 -0.95 -3.08
N ASP A 102 -4.52 0.14 -2.71
CA ASP A 102 -4.00 1.49 -2.85
C ASP A 102 -2.84 1.78 -1.89
N TYR A 103 -2.93 1.27 -0.66
CA TYR A 103 -1.84 1.37 0.32
C TYR A 103 -0.64 0.54 -0.12
N LEU A 104 -0.85 -0.69 -0.60
CA LEU A 104 0.23 -1.54 -1.10
C LEU A 104 0.89 -0.93 -2.35
N ALA A 105 0.10 -0.36 -3.27
CA ALA A 105 0.61 0.33 -4.44
C ALA A 105 1.40 1.60 -4.08
N LYS A 106 0.97 2.33 -3.05
CA LYS A 106 1.74 3.46 -2.51
C LYS A 106 3.05 2.99 -1.88
N VAL A 107 3.02 1.99 -1.02
CA VAL A 107 4.22 1.44 -0.37
C VAL A 107 5.23 0.94 -1.41
N GLN A 108 4.78 0.26 -2.47
CA GLN A 108 5.67 -0.19 -3.54
C GLN A 108 6.28 0.98 -4.32
N ARG A 109 5.53 2.05 -4.56
CA ARG A 109 6.06 3.29 -5.18
C ARG A 109 7.10 3.96 -4.28
N ASP A 110 6.79 4.12 -2.99
CA ASP A 110 7.68 4.74 -2.01
C ASP A 110 8.97 3.91 -1.87
N ARG A 111 8.86 2.57 -1.79
CA ARG A 111 10.00 1.65 -1.78
C ARG A 111 10.88 1.85 -3.02
N GLN A 112 10.28 1.86 -4.22
CA GLN A 112 11.01 2.03 -5.46
C GLN A 112 11.71 3.39 -5.54
N PHE A 113 11.05 4.45 -5.08
CA PHE A 113 11.65 5.78 -4.99
C PHE A 113 12.89 5.77 -4.09
N VAL A 114 12.79 5.23 -2.87
CA VAL A 114 13.93 5.15 -1.94
C VAL A 114 15.05 4.29 -2.53
N ALA A 115 14.72 3.18 -3.20
CA ALA A 115 15.72 2.33 -3.85
C ALA A 115 16.52 3.09 -4.92
N HIS A 116 15.87 3.91 -5.75
CA HIS A 116 16.56 4.75 -6.72
C HIS A 116 17.46 5.78 -6.03
N VAL A 117 16.94 6.51 -5.03
CA VAL A 117 17.73 7.53 -4.32
C VAL A 117 18.97 6.92 -3.65
N ILE A 118 18.84 5.75 -3.02
CA ILE A 118 19.99 5.06 -2.40
C ILE A 118 20.99 4.59 -3.45
N THR A 119 20.51 4.06 -4.58
CA THR A 119 21.38 3.59 -5.68
C THR A 119 22.17 4.76 -6.28
N ASP A 120 21.52 5.89 -6.54
CA ASP A 120 22.17 7.09 -7.08
C ASP A 120 23.18 7.67 -6.09
N LEU A 121 22.83 7.71 -4.80
CA LEU A 121 23.73 8.15 -3.73
C LEU A 121 24.95 7.23 -3.60
N LEU A 122 24.74 5.93 -3.68
CA LEU A 122 25.81 4.94 -3.60
C LEU A 122 26.80 5.11 -4.76
N ALA A 123 26.30 5.25 -5.98
CA ALA A 123 27.12 5.50 -7.16
C ALA A 123 27.92 6.81 -7.02
N GLU A 124 27.26 7.90 -6.60
CA GLU A 124 27.94 9.19 -6.37
C GLU A 124 29.02 9.11 -5.30
N LEU A 125 28.76 8.43 -4.19
CA LEU A 125 29.74 8.26 -3.12
C LEU A 125 30.95 7.45 -3.59
N GLN A 126 30.75 6.39 -4.36
CA GLN A 126 31.82 5.56 -4.89
C GLN A 126 32.67 6.29 -5.94
N GLU A 127 32.05 7.07 -6.83
CA GLU A 127 32.75 7.77 -7.92
C GLU A 127 33.41 9.08 -7.48
N ARG A 128 32.71 9.86 -6.63
CA ARG A 128 33.02 11.27 -6.36
C ARG A 128 33.23 11.57 -4.88
N GLY A 129 32.79 10.68 -3.98
CA GLY A 129 32.84 10.91 -2.54
C GLY A 129 31.91 12.03 -2.07
N THR A 130 30.85 12.33 -2.83
CA THR A 130 29.87 13.38 -2.54
C THR A 130 28.44 12.82 -2.40
N PHE A 131 27.48 13.65 -1.98
CA PHE A 131 26.10 13.24 -1.70
C PHE A 131 25.05 14.25 -2.23
N HIS A 132 25.38 14.97 -3.31
CA HIS A 132 24.50 15.98 -3.91
C HIS A 132 23.21 15.38 -4.47
N SER A 133 23.25 14.15 -4.99
CA SER A 133 22.07 13.40 -5.44
C SER A 133 21.01 13.29 -4.35
N LEU A 134 21.42 12.96 -3.12
CA LEU A 134 20.52 12.87 -1.97
C LEU A 134 19.94 14.24 -1.61
N LEU A 135 20.76 15.29 -1.59
CA LEU A 135 20.30 16.67 -1.33
C LEU A 135 19.23 17.08 -2.33
N LEU A 136 19.49 16.89 -3.63
CA LEU A 136 18.54 17.21 -4.70
C LEU A 136 17.25 16.41 -4.57
N ALA A 137 17.32 15.10 -4.30
CA ALA A 137 16.15 14.27 -4.10
C ALA A 137 15.28 14.76 -2.92
N VAL A 138 15.90 15.15 -1.81
CA VAL A 138 15.20 15.68 -0.63
C VAL A 138 14.57 17.04 -0.92
N GLU A 139 15.27 17.93 -1.62
CA GLU A 139 14.74 19.25 -1.99
C GLU A 139 13.55 19.13 -2.94
N GLU A 140 13.63 18.26 -3.94
CA GLU A 140 12.55 17.99 -4.89
C GLU A 140 11.31 17.43 -4.18
N GLU A 141 11.47 16.51 -3.22
CA GLU A 141 10.35 15.99 -2.42
C GLU A 141 9.75 17.05 -1.49
N LYS A 142 10.57 17.92 -0.89
CA LYS A 142 10.07 19.07 -0.11
C LYS A 142 9.25 20.01 -0.98
N ARG A 143 9.73 20.31 -2.19
CA ARG A 143 9.05 21.17 -3.17
C ARG A 143 7.72 20.55 -3.62
N ARG A 144 7.70 19.26 -3.94
CA ARG A 144 6.47 18.53 -4.27
C ARG A 144 5.44 18.58 -3.15
N LYS A 145 5.86 18.38 -1.90
CA LYS A 145 4.98 18.47 -0.73
C LYS A 145 4.43 19.88 -0.53
N ALA A 146 5.26 20.92 -0.69
CA ALA A 146 4.81 22.31 -0.62
C ALA A 146 3.74 22.61 -1.69
N ASN A 147 3.99 22.22 -2.95
CA ASN A 147 3.05 22.43 -4.06
C ASN A 147 1.70 21.72 -3.84
N LEU A 148 1.69 20.53 -3.22
CA LEU A 148 0.45 19.82 -2.90
C LEU A 148 -0.38 20.55 -1.84
N LEU A 149 0.27 21.20 -0.87
CA LEU A 149 -0.41 22.00 0.15
C LEU A 149 -1.01 23.27 -0.44
N ASP A 150 -0.33 23.90 -1.39
CA ASP A 150 -0.83 25.09 -2.09
C ASP A 150 -2.06 24.83 -2.98
N ILE A 151 -2.26 23.59 -3.46
CA ILE A 151 -3.45 23.21 -4.25
C ILE A 151 -4.70 23.02 -3.37
N ILE A 152 -4.53 22.82 -2.06
CA ILE A 152 -5.62 22.56 -1.11
C ILE A 152 -6.15 23.86 -0.47
N ILE A 153 -5.52 25.01 -0.73
CA ILE A 153 -5.95 26.35 -0.29
C ILE A 153 -6.73 27.03 -1.41
#